data_AF-A0A820ITS0-F1
#
_entry.id   AF-A0A820ITS0-F1
#
_cell.length_a   1.000
_cell.length_b   1.000
_cell.length_c   1.000
_cell.angle_alpha   90.00
_cell.angle_beta   90.00
_cell.angle_gamma   90.00
#
_symmetry.space_group_name_H-M   'P 1'
#
loop_
_entity.id
_entity.type
_entity.pdbx_description
1 polymer ?
#
loop_
_entity_poly.entity_id
_entity_poly.type
_entity_poly.pdbx_seq_one_letter_code
_entity_poly.pdbx_strand_id
1 'polypeptide(L)'
;MTSTASSSITTPLTSTSSTTTSSTTSTTTSLTTTTTTTSATTTAAFNINLITNGDAETGSCQGSSGITSPVGWNYNGPITQVIYSDPAFVGMASSDPGPSDRGQCYFYGQVSASTSMWQTINLINEVSPLLIDSQT
;
A
#
# COMPACT_ATOMS: atom_id res chain seq x y z
N MET A 1 30.76 -18.81 -30.72
CA MET A 1 29.73 -18.71 -29.66
C MET A 1 28.80 -17.59 -30.08
N THR A 2 27.66 -17.96 -30.69
CA THR A 2 26.28 -17.69 -30.19
C THR A 2 25.92 -16.21 -30.25
N SER A 3 25.30 -15.72 -31.33
CA SER A 3 23.84 -15.74 -31.64
C SER A 3 23.03 -14.73 -30.82
N THR A 4 22.57 -13.69 -31.55
CA THR A 4 21.25 -13.02 -31.54
C THR A 4 20.78 -12.34 -30.24
N ALA A 5 19.95 -11.30 -30.24
CA ALA A 5 19.12 -10.68 -31.28
C ALA A 5 18.97 -9.17 -31.03
N SER A 6 18.71 -8.46 -32.14
CA SER A 6 18.13 -7.13 -32.18
C SER A 6 16.69 -7.16 -31.67
N SER A 7 16.25 -6.14 -30.95
CA SER A 7 14.83 -5.92 -30.67
C SER A 7 14.53 -4.43 -30.68
N SER A 8 14.05 -3.99 -31.83
CA SER A 8 13.31 -2.76 -32.08
C SER A 8 11.95 -2.84 -31.38
N ILE A 9 11.63 -1.88 -30.51
CA ILE A 9 10.26 -1.63 -30.06
C ILE A 9 9.87 -0.24 -30.54
N THR A 10 9.13 -0.23 -31.64
CA THR A 10 8.43 0.90 -32.21
C THR A 10 7.32 1.36 -31.25
N THR A 11 7.42 2.59 -30.77
CA THR A 11 6.26 3.35 -30.29
C THR A 11 5.40 3.78 -31.48
N PRO A 12 4.07 3.70 -31.39
CA PRO A 12 3.24 4.68 -32.06
C PRO A 12 2.49 5.53 -31.03
N LEU A 13 2.81 6.82 -31.08
CA LEU A 13 1.99 7.90 -30.55
C LEU A 13 1.01 8.29 -31.66
N THR A 14 -0.29 8.09 -31.49
CA THR A 14 -1.28 8.83 -32.29
C THR A 14 -2.59 9.01 -31.52
N SER A 15 -2.84 10.25 -31.10
CA SER A 15 -4.17 10.75 -30.78
C SER A 15 -4.91 11.00 -32.09
N THR A 16 -6.12 10.48 -32.24
CA THR A 16 -7.06 10.93 -33.27
C THR A 16 -8.46 10.88 -32.70
N SER A 17 -8.99 12.07 -32.42
CA SER A 17 -10.41 12.29 -32.15
C SER A 17 -11.21 12.07 -33.44
N SER A 18 -12.27 11.29 -33.36
CA SER A 18 -13.36 11.31 -34.35
C SER A 18 -14.70 11.07 -33.66
N THR A 19 -15.58 12.06 -33.81
CA THR A 19 -17.01 12.05 -33.49
C THR A 19 -17.77 11.14 -34.45
N THR A 20 -18.70 10.30 -33.97
CA THR A 20 -19.88 9.91 -34.76
C THR A 20 -21.02 9.44 -33.86
N THR A 21 -22.16 10.12 -33.98
CA THR A 21 -23.47 9.75 -33.45
C THR A 21 -24.04 8.57 -34.24
N SER A 22 -24.65 7.58 -33.58
CA SER A 22 -25.83 6.86 -34.09
C SER A 22 -26.42 5.92 -33.03
N SER A 23 -27.74 6.05 -32.89
CA SER A 23 -28.71 5.20 -32.20
C SER A 23 -28.71 3.74 -32.68
N THR A 24 -29.00 2.77 -31.79
CA THR A 24 -30.14 1.83 -31.91
C THR A 24 -30.15 0.74 -30.83
N THR A 25 -31.35 0.54 -30.27
CA THR A 25 -32.01 -0.75 -29.95
C THR A 25 -31.44 -1.69 -28.88
N SER A 26 -32.27 -1.88 -27.86
CA SER A 26 -32.20 -2.86 -26.78
C SER A 26 -31.97 -4.31 -27.23
N THR A 27 -31.14 -5.05 -26.50
CA THR A 27 -31.25 -6.50 -26.37
C THR A 27 -30.79 -6.90 -24.97
N THR A 28 -31.76 -7.26 -24.12
CA THR A 28 -31.51 -7.74 -22.77
C THR A 28 -31.08 -9.21 -22.86
N THR A 29 -29.77 -9.47 -22.76
CA THR A 29 -29.25 -10.83 -22.56
C THR A 29 -29.00 -11.00 -21.07
N SER A 30 -29.94 -11.63 -20.37
CA SER A 30 -29.75 -12.00 -18.97
C SER A 30 -28.70 -13.11 -18.88
N LEU A 31 -27.47 -12.77 -18.48
CA LEU A 31 -26.47 -13.75 -18.06
C LEU A 31 -26.83 -14.23 -16.66
N THR A 32 -27.25 -15.50 -16.55
CA THR A 32 -27.37 -16.19 -15.27
C THR A 32 -25.96 -16.55 -14.78
N THR A 33 -25.34 -15.66 -14.01
CA THR A 33 -24.07 -15.94 -13.35
C THR A 33 -24.37 -16.82 -12.13
N THR A 34 -24.16 -18.12 -12.23
CA THR A 34 -24.16 -19.01 -11.06
C THR A 34 -22.93 -18.69 -10.23
N THR A 35 -23.04 -17.74 -9.32
CA THR A 35 -22.04 -17.54 -8.26
C THR A 35 -22.14 -18.71 -7.30
N THR A 36 -21.30 -19.73 -7.50
CA THR A 36 -20.97 -20.67 -6.44
C THR A 36 -20.22 -19.91 -5.36
N THR A 37 -20.98 -19.38 -4.39
CA THR A 37 -20.44 -18.80 -3.17
C THR A 37 -19.90 -19.94 -2.33
N THR A 38 -18.65 -20.33 -2.58
CA THR A 38 -17.89 -21.12 -1.61
C THR A 38 -17.67 -20.19 -0.42
N SER A 39 -18.56 -20.25 0.58
CA SER A 39 -18.35 -19.63 1.88
C SER A 39 -17.12 -20.26 2.52
N ALA A 40 -15.94 -19.74 2.19
CA ALA A 40 -14.79 -19.89 3.06
C ALA A 40 -15.21 -19.30 4.41
N THR A 41 -15.32 -20.15 5.42
CA THR A 41 -15.54 -19.68 6.79
C THR A 41 -14.21 -19.09 7.24
N THR A 42 -13.97 -17.82 6.91
CA THR A 42 -12.85 -17.06 7.46
C THR A 42 -13.08 -16.92 8.96
N THR A 43 -12.19 -17.54 9.74
CA THR A 43 -12.13 -17.30 11.18
C THR A 43 -11.85 -15.82 11.37
N ALA A 44 -12.76 -15.13 12.04
CA ALA A 44 -12.65 -13.70 12.21
C ALA A 44 -11.38 -13.34 13.01
N ALA A 45 -10.49 -12.56 12.39
CA ALA A 45 -9.25 -12.06 12.93
C ALA A 45 -9.52 -10.84 13.82
N PHE A 46 -10.15 -11.09 14.97
CA PHE A 46 -10.33 -10.08 16.00
C PHE A 46 -9.10 -9.99 16.91
N ASN A 47 -8.92 -8.82 17.53
CA ASN A 47 -7.86 -8.56 18.50
C ASN A 47 -6.43 -8.74 17.97
N ILE A 48 -6.24 -8.54 16.66
CA ILE A 48 -4.91 -8.44 16.02
C ILE A 48 -4.77 -7.09 15.33
N ASN A 49 -3.53 -6.61 15.20
CA ASN A 49 -3.23 -5.44 14.39
C ASN A 49 -3.11 -5.85 12.92
N LEU A 50 -3.95 -5.29 12.06
CA LEU A 50 -3.93 -5.53 10.61
C LEU A 50 -2.99 -4.57 9.87
N ILE A 51 -2.49 -3.53 10.55
CA ILE A 51 -1.50 -2.61 9.99
C ILE A 51 -0.17 -3.35 9.88
N THR A 52 0.32 -3.49 8.65
CA THR A 52 1.65 -4.06 8.41
C THR A 52 2.71 -3.00 8.68
N ASN A 53 3.84 -3.37 9.28
CA ASN A 53 4.94 -2.42 9.55
C ASN A 53 4.47 -1.12 10.23
N GLY A 54 3.57 -1.23 11.21
CA GLY A 54 3.03 -0.07 11.94
C GLY A 54 4.05 0.60 12.87
N ASP A 55 5.09 -0.15 13.23
CA ASP A 55 6.20 0.21 14.10
C ASP A 55 7.46 0.64 13.35
N ALA A 56 7.45 0.61 12.01
CA ALA A 56 8.60 0.92 11.16
C ALA A 56 9.78 -0.05 11.32
N GLU A 57 9.56 -1.30 11.73
CA GLU A 57 10.64 -2.30 11.91
C GLU A 57 10.86 -3.19 10.67
N THR A 58 10.02 -3.07 9.64
CA THR A 58 10.18 -3.78 8.37
C THR A 58 10.90 -2.91 7.35
N GLY A 59 12.01 -3.42 6.83
CA GLY A 59 12.85 -2.71 5.87
C GLY A 59 14.13 -2.17 6.50
N SER A 60 14.90 -1.39 5.73
CA SER A 60 16.09 -0.74 6.27
C SER A 60 15.69 0.56 6.97
N CYS A 61 16.21 0.76 8.16
CA CYS A 61 16.14 2.05 8.82
C CYS A 61 17.32 2.89 8.36
N GLN A 62 17.04 4.09 7.88
CA GLN A 62 18.05 5.05 7.53
C GLN A 62 18.90 5.37 8.76
N GLY A 63 20.20 5.14 8.61
CA GLY A 63 21.25 5.74 9.41
C GLY A 63 21.82 6.98 8.71
N SER A 64 23.13 7.21 8.83
CA SER A 64 23.80 8.42 8.37
C SER A 64 23.82 8.70 6.86
N SER A 65 23.17 7.92 5.98
CA SER A 65 23.17 8.17 4.53
C SER A 65 21.95 7.59 3.80
N GLY A 66 21.16 8.49 3.19
CA GLY A 66 20.16 8.16 2.16
C GLY A 66 18.73 7.91 2.66
N ILE A 67 17.73 8.43 1.94
CA ILE A 67 16.29 8.25 2.25
C ILE A 67 15.92 6.78 2.03
N THR A 68 15.34 6.14 3.05
CA THR A 68 14.77 4.80 2.89
C THR A 68 13.25 4.86 2.90
N SER A 69 12.64 4.38 1.82
CA SER A 69 11.19 4.30 1.68
C SER A 69 10.59 3.31 2.70
N PRO A 70 9.56 3.72 3.45
CA PRO A 70 8.79 2.83 4.31
C PRO A 70 8.23 1.63 3.55
N VAL A 71 8.55 0.42 3.99
CA VAL A 71 8.05 -0.81 3.37
C VAL A 71 6.59 -1.05 3.77
N GLY A 72 5.73 -1.39 2.81
CA GLY A 72 4.32 -1.72 3.05
C GLY A 72 3.37 -0.52 3.12
N TRP A 73 3.87 0.70 2.95
CA TRP A 73 3.07 1.93 3.02
C TRP A 73 2.96 2.62 1.66
N ASN A 74 1.79 3.16 1.37
CA ASN A 74 1.64 4.19 0.35
C ASN A 74 1.88 5.56 0.99
N TYR A 75 2.46 6.50 0.26
CA TYR A 75 2.79 7.80 0.80
C TYR A 75 2.87 8.91 -0.25
N ASN A 76 2.71 10.15 0.21
CA ASN A 76 2.98 11.36 -0.54
C ASN A 76 3.89 12.27 0.28
N GLY A 77 4.81 12.98 -0.39
CA GLY A 77 5.83 13.79 0.25
C GLY A 77 7.05 12.98 0.70
N PRO A 78 8.08 13.67 1.22
CA PRO A 78 9.31 13.02 1.67
C PRO A 78 9.11 12.35 3.03
N ILE A 79 9.05 11.02 3.02
CA ILE A 79 9.04 10.18 4.20
C ILE A 79 10.28 9.29 4.23
N THR A 80 10.81 9.04 5.42
CA THR A 80 11.82 8.01 5.64
C THR A 80 11.56 7.27 6.96
N GLN A 81 12.16 6.10 7.10
CA GLN A 81 12.27 5.34 8.36
C GLN A 81 13.67 5.58 8.92
N VAL A 82 13.81 6.03 10.17
CA VAL A 82 15.09 6.42 10.79
C VAL A 82 15.34 5.63 12.06
N ILE A 83 16.60 5.37 12.38
CA ILE A 83 17.01 4.75 13.65
C ILE A 83 16.93 5.77 14.79
N TYR A 84 16.43 5.34 15.95
CA TYR A 84 16.52 6.14 17.17
C TYR A 84 17.96 6.49 17.54
N SER A 85 18.19 7.73 17.97
CA SER A 85 19.52 8.23 18.37
C SER A 85 20.58 8.19 17.26
N ASP A 86 20.19 8.22 15.99
CA ASP A 86 21.15 8.38 14.91
C ASP A 86 21.88 9.73 15.06
N PRO A 87 23.22 9.75 15.26
CA PRO A 87 23.96 11.00 15.42
C PRO A 87 23.94 11.89 14.17
N ALA A 88 23.60 11.35 13.00
CA ALA A 88 23.48 12.11 11.77
C ALA A 88 22.13 12.83 11.61
N PHE A 89 21.15 12.53 12.46
CA PHE A 89 19.83 13.15 12.44
C PHE A 89 19.52 13.85 13.77
N VAL A 90 18.99 15.08 13.69
CA VAL A 90 18.35 15.72 14.85
C VAL A 90 16.96 15.10 15.00
N GLY A 91 16.94 13.90 15.54
CA GLY A 91 15.76 13.03 15.63
C GLY A 91 15.39 12.66 17.07
N MET A 92 14.53 11.66 17.19
CA MET A 92 14.15 11.12 18.51
C MET A 92 15.29 10.27 19.07
N ALA A 93 15.58 10.45 20.36
CA ALA A 93 16.53 9.64 21.10
C ALA A 93 15.86 8.34 21.60
N SER A 94 16.66 7.32 21.85
CA SER A 94 16.17 6.07 22.41
C SER A 94 15.67 6.24 23.86
N SER A 95 16.13 7.29 24.55
CA SER A 95 15.68 7.67 25.89
C SER A 95 14.40 8.52 25.91
N ASP A 96 13.90 8.97 24.75
CA ASP A 96 12.68 9.75 24.71
C ASP A 96 11.48 8.90 25.17
N PRO A 97 10.50 9.49 25.88
CA PRO A 97 9.32 8.75 26.34
C PRO A 97 8.61 8.04 25.19
N GLY A 98 8.28 6.76 25.41
CA GLY A 98 7.57 5.94 24.43
C GLY A 98 7.26 4.54 24.98
N PRO A 99 6.58 3.71 24.18
CA PRO A 99 6.34 2.31 24.52
C PRO A 99 7.64 1.56 24.78
N SER A 100 7.60 0.59 25.69
CA SER A 100 8.76 -0.26 26.00
C SER A 100 9.20 -1.13 24.82
N ASP A 101 8.30 -1.39 23.88
CA ASP A 101 8.44 -2.25 22.70
C ASP A 101 8.53 -1.47 21.39
N ARG A 102 8.87 -0.17 21.43
CA ARG A 102 8.96 0.74 20.27
C ARG A 102 9.97 0.39 19.16
N GLY A 103 10.69 -0.72 19.29
CA GLY A 103 11.70 -1.11 18.30
C GLY A 103 12.91 -0.18 18.24
N GLN A 104 13.58 -0.20 17.09
CA GLN A 104 14.79 0.58 16.82
C GLN A 104 14.54 1.78 15.90
N CYS A 105 13.39 1.81 15.23
CA CYS A 105 13.15 2.70 14.13
C CYS A 105 11.82 3.42 14.25
N TYR A 106 11.69 4.53 13.52
CA TYR A 106 10.47 5.32 13.49
C TYR A 106 10.31 6.07 12.17
N PHE A 107 9.09 6.47 11.85
CA PHE A 107 8.81 7.27 10.66
C PHE A 107 9.11 8.76 10.86
N TYR A 108 9.72 9.39 9.86
CA TYR A 108 10.13 10.79 9.90
C TYR A 108 9.76 11.52 8.59
N GLY A 109 8.92 12.55 8.71
CA GLY A 109 8.36 13.32 7.58
C GLY A 109 9.19 14.51 7.09
N GLN A 110 10.42 14.69 7.59
CA GLN A 110 11.30 15.85 7.38
C GLN A 110 10.75 17.19 7.92
N VAL A 111 11.65 18.13 8.22
CA VAL A 111 11.33 19.35 9.02
C VAL A 111 10.39 20.33 8.29
N SER A 112 10.52 20.46 6.98
CA SER A 112 9.86 21.53 6.20
C SER A 112 8.89 21.03 5.14
N ALA A 113 8.55 19.74 5.17
CA ALA A 113 7.72 19.12 4.15
C ALA A 113 6.42 18.56 4.74
N SER A 114 5.34 18.71 4.00
CA SER A 114 4.09 18.01 4.28
C SER A 114 4.17 16.61 3.72
N THR A 115 3.91 15.63 4.57
CA THR A 115 4.02 14.21 4.25
C THR A 115 2.80 13.47 4.77
N SER A 116 2.28 12.52 3.99
CA SER A 116 1.19 11.63 4.38
C SER A 116 1.51 10.18 4.04
N MET A 117 1.01 9.25 4.85
CA MET A 117 1.14 7.81 4.64
C MET A 117 -0.19 7.12 4.89
N TRP A 118 -0.47 6.05 4.17
CA TRP A 118 -1.68 5.26 4.35
C TRP A 118 -1.51 3.79 3.93
N GLN A 119 -2.36 2.94 4.51
CA GLN A 119 -2.60 1.56 4.07
C GLN A 119 -4.09 1.35 3.82
N THR A 120 -4.40 0.55 2.82
CA THR A 120 -5.76 0.09 2.55
C THR A 120 -5.86 -1.36 3.00
N ILE A 121 -6.64 -1.60 4.06
CA ILE A 121 -6.84 -2.94 4.61
C ILE A 121 -8.14 -3.50 4.06
N ASN A 122 -8.07 -4.66 3.43
CA ASN A 122 -9.25 -5.38 2.96
C ASN A 122 -9.69 -6.39 4.03
N LEU A 123 -10.87 -6.15 4.61
CA LEU A 123 -11.42 -6.96 5.69
C LEU A 123 -12.09 -8.26 5.23
N ILE A 124 -12.34 -8.43 3.92
CA ILE A 124 -13.12 -9.57 3.39
C ILE A 124 -12.46 -10.92 3.72
N ASN A 125 -11.13 -10.97 3.81
CA ASN A 125 -10.40 -12.18 4.16
C ASN A 125 -10.13 -12.30 5.67
N GLU A 126 -10.34 -11.23 6.44
CA GLU A 126 -10.00 -11.17 7.85
C GLU A 126 -11.22 -11.38 8.74
N VAL A 127 -12.39 -10.92 8.34
CA VAL A 127 -13.64 -11.04 9.11
C VAL A 127 -14.79 -11.41 8.19
N SER A 128 -15.75 -12.20 8.70
CA SER A 128 -16.97 -12.49 7.94
C SER A 128 -17.72 -11.19 7.66
N PRO A 129 -18.13 -10.90 6.41
CA PRO A 129 -18.91 -9.70 6.09
C PRO A 129 -20.18 -9.55 6.94
N LEU A 130 -20.81 -10.67 7.30
CA LEU A 130 -22.00 -10.68 8.15
C LEU A 130 -21.75 -10.10 9.55
N LEU A 131 -20.52 -10.19 10.07
CA LEU A 131 -20.14 -9.60 11.36
C LEU A 131 -19.92 -8.09 11.28
N ILE A 132 -19.57 -7.57 10.10
CA ILE A 132 -19.38 -6.13 9.89
C ILE A 132 -20.74 -5.42 9.93
N ASP A 133 -21.75 -6.03 9.29
CA ASP A 133 -23.07 -5.42 9.13
C ASP A 133 -24.05 -5.71 10.28
N SER A 134 -23.69 -6.58 11.25
CA SER A 134 -24.60 -7.03 12.32
C SER A 134 -24.59 -6.18 13.60
N GLN A 135 -23.86 -5.07 13.65
CA GLN A 135 -23.81 -4.19 14.82
C GLN A 135 -24.97 -3.18 14.78
N THR A 136 -26.14 -3.58 15.31
CA THR A 136 -27.30 -2.71 15.55
C THR A 136 -27.42 -2.31 17.01
#